data_AF-A0A0N5AHY5-F1
#
_entry.id   AF-A0A0N5AHY5-F1
#
_cell.length_a   1.000
_cell.length_b   1.000
_cell.length_c   1.000
_cell.angle_alpha   90.00
_cell.angle_beta   90.00
_cell.angle_gamma   90.00
#
_symmetry.space_group_name_H-M   'P 1'
#
loop_
_entity.id
_entity.type
_entity.pdbx_description
1 polymer ?
#
loop_
_entity_poly.entity_id
_entity_poly.type
_entity_poly.pdbx_seq_one_letter_code
_entity_poly.pdbx_strand_id
1 'polypeptide(L)'
;MKAFSVFLNGHGLDSQCIHFQRTQLERGMSYVLEIIARGFGVNPAKLCNMDGSRVKQVTELMSRGAYILVPVSQGFRDAWYFLPDNAIDTSPNADKGLQGNKGNLLKSNTQQINSSAEFQNVANRIDRENYKAQKAKSKKRVENHGKSNAKTNKNNDFAYIFPREV
;
A
#
# COMPACT_ATOMS: atom_id res chain seq x y z
N MET A 1 24.59 -4.27 -19.00
CA MET A 1 23.75 -3.44 -18.12
C MET A 1 23.41 -4.28 -16.90
N LYS A 2 23.49 -3.71 -15.69
CA LYS A 2 23.03 -4.39 -14.46
C LYS A 2 21.97 -3.51 -13.81
N ALA A 3 20.85 -4.10 -13.44
CA ALA A 3 19.82 -3.44 -12.64
C ALA A 3 19.68 -4.22 -11.35
N PHE A 4 19.64 -3.57 -10.19
CA PHE A 4 19.50 -4.27 -8.91
C PHE A 4 18.81 -3.38 -7.88
N SER A 5 18.20 -4.01 -6.89
CA SER A 5 17.53 -3.33 -5.79
C SER A 5 18.52 -3.04 -4.68
N VAL A 6 18.45 -1.83 -4.12
CA VAL A 6 19.22 -1.43 -2.95
C VAL A 6 18.27 -0.99 -1.85
N PHE A 7 18.55 -1.41 -0.63
CA PHE A 7 17.83 -1.02 0.58
C PHE A 7 18.75 -0.20 1.47
N LEU A 8 18.16 0.73 2.22
CA LEU A 8 18.89 1.40 3.29
C LEU A 8 18.97 0.48 4.52
N ASN A 9 20.13 0.45 5.17
CA ASN A 9 20.40 -0.41 6.32
C ASN A 9 19.36 -0.26 7.46
N GLY A 10 18.61 -1.34 7.74
CA GLY A 10 17.53 -1.38 8.72
C GLY A 10 16.19 -0.81 8.25
N HIS A 11 16.07 -0.40 6.98
CA HIS A 11 14.86 0.12 6.36
C HIS A 11 14.36 -0.85 5.29
N GLY A 12 13.56 -1.81 5.75
CA GLY A 12 13.08 -2.93 4.94
C GLY A 12 12.15 -2.59 3.77
N LEU A 13 11.42 -1.48 3.89
CA LEU A 13 10.42 -1.05 2.93
C LEU A 13 10.98 -0.06 1.90
N ASP A 14 12.07 0.63 2.26
CA ASP A 14 12.64 1.70 1.45
C ASP A 14 13.70 1.13 0.50
N SER A 15 13.23 0.67 -0.66
CA SER A 15 14.09 0.14 -1.72
C SER A 15 14.14 1.04 -2.95
N GLN A 16 15.29 1.07 -3.60
CA GLN A 16 15.48 1.73 -4.89
C GLN A 16 16.03 0.73 -5.90
N CYS A 17 15.37 0.62 -7.05
CA CYS A 17 15.88 -0.16 -8.17
C CYS A 17 16.77 0.74 -9.05
N ILE A 18 18.06 0.46 -9.07
CA ILE A 18 19.05 1.29 -9.75
C ILE A 18 19.58 0.54 -10.96
N HIS A 19 19.65 1.26 -12.07
CA HIS A 19 20.12 0.75 -13.35
C HIS A 19 21.49 1.32 -13.68
N PHE A 20 22.49 0.45 -13.81
CA PHE A 20 23.85 0.81 -14.18
C PHE A 20 24.19 0.34 -15.59
N GLN A 21 24.69 1.28 -16.39
CA GLN A 21 25.28 1.00 -17.69
C GLN A 21 26.67 0.37 -17.52
N ARG A 22 27.14 -0.35 -18.55
CA ARG A 22 28.46 -1.00 -18.50
C ARG A 22 29.60 0.01 -18.25
N THR A 23 29.56 1.15 -18.92
CA THR A 23 30.53 2.24 -18.77
C THR A 23 30.58 2.85 -17.36
N GLN A 24 29.45 2.83 -16.64
CA GLN A 24 29.39 3.27 -15.24
C GLN A 24 30.01 2.23 -14.30
N LEU A 25 29.79 0.94 -14.56
CA LEU A 25 30.36 -0.16 -13.80
C LEU A 25 31.88 -0.25 -13.95
N GLU A 26 32.41 0.08 -15.13
CA GLU A 26 33.84 0.12 -15.43
C GLU A 26 34.60 1.19 -14.61
N ARG A 27 33.90 2.20 -14.07
CA ARG A 27 34.49 3.20 -13.15
C ARG A 27 34.79 2.63 -11.75
N GLY A 28 34.37 1.41 -11.48
CA GLY A 28 34.67 0.69 -10.23
C GLY A 28 33.64 0.89 -9.12
N MET A 29 33.88 0.19 -8.01
CA MET A 29 32.90 0.05 -6.92
C MET A 29 32.67 1.36 -6.17
N SER A 30 33.68 2.21 -6.02
CA SER A 30 33.56 3.51 -5.35
C SER A 30 32.56 4.43 -6.06
N TYR A 31 32.62 4.48 -7.40
CA TYR A 31 31.68 5.25 -8.20
C TYR A 31 30.25 4.72 -8.06
N VAL A 32 30.08 3.40 -8.15
CA VAL A 32 28.76 2.75 -7.96
C VAL A 32 28.19 3.09 -6.60
N LEU A 33 28.99 2.97 -5.54
CA LEU A 33 28.60 3.23 -4.17
C LEU A 33 28.17 4.69 -3.95
N GLU A 34 28.88 5.64 -4.56
CA GLU A 34 28.56 7.07 -4.49
C GLU A 34 27.22 7.40 -5.17
N ILE A 35 26.96 6.83 -6.35
CA ILE A 35 25.68 7.01 -7.07
C ILE A 35 24.51 6.47 -6.25
N ILE A 36 24.66 5.28 -5.67
CA ILE A 36 23.64 4.69 -4.80
C ILE A 36 23.40 5.60 -3.59
N ALA A 37 24.45 6.05 -2.93
CA ALA A 37 24.34 6.85 -1.70
C ALA A 37 23.68 8.21 -1.92
N ARG A 38 23.94 8.84 -3.07
CA ARG A 38 23.23 10.07 -3.50
C ARG A 38 21.73 9.84 -3.61
N GLY A 39 21.30 8.68 -4.10
CA GLY A 39 19.88 8.33 -4.19
C GLY A 39 19.17 8.27 -2.83
N PHE A 40 19.89 7.91 -1.77
CA PHE A 40 19.37 7.85 -0.41
C PHE A 40 19.69 9.09 0.43
N GLY A 41 20.48 10.04 -0.07
CA GLY A 41 20.90 11.23 0.69
C GLY A 41 21.79 10.91 1.89
N VAL A 42 22.57 9.82 1.85
CA VAL A 42 23.43 9.35 2.95
C VAL A 42 24.89 9.30 2.55
N ASN A 43 25.79 9.32 3.54
CA ASN A 43 27.21 9.07 3.31
C ASN A 43 27.47 7.55 3.25
N PRO A 44 28.05 7.01 2.16
CA PRO A 44 28.24 5.57 2.04
C PRO A 44 29.45 5.08 2.84
N ALA A 45 29.31 3.95 3.54
CA ALA A 45 30.45 3.20 4.06
C ALA A 45 30.72 1.93 3.23
N LYS A 46 29.69 1.10 3.05
CA LYS A 46 29.81 -0.18 2.36
C LYS A 46 28.46 -0.61 1.78
N LEU A 47 28.56 -1.44 0.75
CA LEU A 47 27.44 -2.21 0.23
C LEU A 47 27.59 -3.66 0.71
N CYS A 48 26.50 -4.26 1.19
CA CYS A 48 26.45 -5.64 1.64
C CYS A 48 25.45 -6.44 0.81
N ASN A 49 25.69 -7.74 0.68
CA ASN A 49 24.67 -8.70 0.27
C ASN A 49 23.60 -8.84 1.35
N MET A 50 22.51 -9.52 1.03
CA MET A 50 21.47 -9.87 2.00
C MET A 50 21.99 -10.74 3.14
N ASP A 51 23.07 -11.49 2.91
CA ASP A 51 23.75 -12.28 3.95
C ASP A 51 24.67 -11.43 4.85
N GLY A 52 24.67 -10.10 4.71
CA GLY A 52 25.52 -9.17 5.47
C GLY A 52 26.97 -9.09 5.00
N SER A 53 27.42 -9.97 4.11
CA SER A 53 28.78 -9.95 3.55
C SER A 53 29.02 -8.69 2.71
N ARG A 54 30.16 -8.02 2.91
CA ARG A 54 30.52 -6.83 2.13
C ARG A 54 30.83 -7.19 0.68
N VAL A 55 30.20 -6.49 -0.25
CA VAL A 55 30.52 -6.51 -1.67
C VAL A 55 31.78 -5.69 -1.90
N LYS A 56 32.84 -6.32 -2.43
CA LYS A 56 34.13 -5.65 -2.65
C LYS A 56 34.30 -5.18 -4.09
N GLN A 57 33.81 -5.97 -5.04
CA GLN A 57 34.04 -5.74 -6.46
C GLN A 57 32.73 -5.62 -7.26
N VAL A 58 32.79 -4.93 -8.39
CA VAL A 58 31.65 -4.74 -9.31
C VAL A 58 31.24 -6.06 -10.00
N THR A 59 32.15 -7.03 -10.07
CA THR A 59 31.92 -8.38 -10.59
C THR A 59 30.95 -9.18 -9.72
N GLU A 60 30.95 -8.94 -8.41
CA GLU A 60 30.05 -9.57 -7.42
C GLU A 60 28.61 -9.03 -7.52
N LEU A 61 28.41 -7.88 -8.16
CA LEU A 61 27.07 -7.34 -8.39
C LEU A 61 26.32 -8.20 -9.42
N MET A 62 25.13 -8.65 -9.10
CA MET A 62 24.29 -9.46 -9.95
C MET A 62 23.16 -8.61 -10.53
N SER A 63 22.81 -8.88 -11.79
CA SER A 63 21.56 -8.35 -12.34
C SER A 63 20.39 -8.96 -11.57
N ARG A 64 19.41 -8.12 -11.24
CA ARG A 64 18.27 -8.41 -10.34
C ARG A 64 18.69 -8.81 -8.93
N GLY A 65 19.93 -8.52 -8.54
CA GLY A 65 20.40 -8.72 -7.17
C GLY A 65 19.74 -7.74 -6.20
N ALA A 66 19.91 -8.02 -4.92
CA ALA A 66 19.41 -7.18 -3.84
C ALA A 66 20.53 -6.93 -2.83
N TYR A 67 20.72 -5.66 -2.47
CA TYR A 67 21.86 -5.22 -1.66
C TYR A 67 21.43 -4.25 -0.57
N ILE A 68 22.25 -4.14 0.48
CA ILE A 68 22.01 -3.24 1.60
C ILE A 68 23.11 -2.18 1.62
N LEU A 69 22.72 -0.92 1.50
CA LEU A 69 23.60 0.22 1.68
C LEU A 69 23.74 0.50 3.18
N VAL A 70 24.95 0.37 3.69
CA VAL A 70 25.30 0.71 5.07
C VAL A 70 25.97 2.09 5.09
N PRO A 71 25.36 3.10 5.74
CA PRO A 71 25.95 4.42 5.89
C PRO A 71 27.17 4.43 6.80
N VAL A 72 27.97 5.50 6.71
CA VAL A 72 29.04 5.78 7.67
C VAL A 72 28.47 5.86 9.08
N SER A 73 29.25 5.38 10.06
CA SER A 73 28.89 5.32 11.48
C SER A 73 27.80 4.30 11.86
N GLN A 74 27.36 3.45 10.92
CA GLN A 74 26.42 2.37 11.20
C GLN A 74 27.04 0.98 11.00
N GLY A 75 26.70 0.07 11.92
CA GLY A 75 26.87 -1.37 11.72
C GLY A 75 25.79 -1.92 10.78
N PHE A 76 26.03 -3.10 10.22
CA PHE A 76 24.97 -3.82 9.51
C PHE A 76 23.84 -4.13 10.50
N ARG A 77 22.59 -3.86 10.11
CA ARG A 77 21.41 -4.08 10.93
C ARG A 77 20.56 -5.18 10.33
N ASP A 78 20.28 -6.17 11.15
CA ASP A 78 19.36 -7.25 10.81
C ASP A 78 17.94 -6.69 10.73
N ALA A 79 17.27 -6.95 9.61
CA ALA A 79 15.90 -6.52 9.39
C ALA A 79 15.23 -7.42 8.33
N TRP A 80 13.91 -7.28 8.25
CA TRP A 80 13.14 -7.77 7.11
C TRP A 80 13.28 -6.80 5.95
N TYR A 81 13.67 -7.27 4.78
CA TYR A 81 13.74 -6.48 3.55
C TYR A 81 12.72 -7.02 2.55
N PHE A 82 11.86 -6.15 2.05
CA PHE A 82 10.71 -6.51 1.23
C PHE A 82 11.01 -6.19 -0.24
N LEU A 83 11.22 -7.24 -1.02
CA LEU A 83 11.28 -7.19 -2.48
C LEU A 83 9.86 -7.28 -3.06
N PRO A 84 9.64 -6.90 -4.33
CA PRO A 84 8.31 -6.98 -4.95
C PRO A 84 7.71 -8.38 -4.96
N ASP A 85 8.55 -9.41 -5.03
CA ASP A 85 8.17 -10.81 -5.14
C ASP A 85 8.45 -11.64 -3.89
N ASN A 86 9.33 -11.18 -3.00
CA ASN A 86 9.81 -11.94 -1.85
C ASN A 86 10.09 -11.04 -0.64
N ALA A 87 10.17 -11.61 0.56
CA ALA A 87 10.69 -10.93 1.75
C ALA A 87 11.86 -11.73 2.31
N ILE A 88 12.94 -11.04 2.66
CA ILE A 88 14.17 -11.65 3.17
C ILE A 88 14.36 -11.17 4.61
N ASP A 89 14.45 -12.11 5.54
CA ASP A 89 14.88 -11.84 6.91
C ASP A 89 16.38 -12.07 7.01
N THR A 90 17.15 -11.02 7.32
CA THR A 90 18.61 -11.12 7.48
C THR A 90 19.02 -11.42 8.91
N SER A 91 18.07 -11.68 9.81
CA SER A 91 18.37 -12.03 11.19
C SER A 91 19.03 -13.41 11.30
N PRO A 92 19.99 -13.60 12.22
CA PRO A 92 20.73 -14.87 12.37
C PRO A 92 19.87 -16.06 12.80
N ASN A 93 18.57 -15.84 13.12
CA ASN A 93 17.63 -16.90 13.47
C ASN A 93 16.61 -17.19 12.36
N ALA A 94 16.70 -16.54 11.19
CA ALA A 94 15.80 -16.77 10.07
C ALA A 94 15.72 -18.27 9.67
N ASP A 95 16.85 -18.96 9.67
CA ASP A 95 16.93 -20.41 9.35
C ASP A 95 16.27 -21.31 10.41
N LYS A 96 16.18 -20.86 11.67
CA LYS A 96 15.57 -21.65 12.75
C LYS A 96 14.04 -21.64 12.68
N GLY A 97 13.45 -20.61 12.07
CA GLY A 97 12.00 -20.48 11.91
C GLY A 97 11.39 -21.34 10.79
N LEU A 98 12.20 -21.78 9.82
CA LEU A 98 11.73 -22.60 8.70
C LEU A 98 11.76 -24.11 8.99
N GLN A 99 12.55 -24.56 9.98
CA GLN A 99 12.66 -25.99 10.35
C GLN A 99 11.88 -26.38 11.62
N GLY A 100 11.41 -25.43 12.44
CA GLY A 100 10.62 -25.71 13.63
C GLY A 100 9.29 -24.96 13.60
N ASN A 101 8.17 -25.70 13.53
CA ASN A 101 6.79 -25.21 13.66
C ASN A 101 6.18 -24.46 12.46
N LYS A 102 5.90 -25.19 11.37
CA LYS A 102 4.88 -24.81 10.36
C LYS A 102 3.44 -24.67 10.95
N GLY A 103 3.22 -24.95 12.24
CA GLY A 103 1.90 -24.99 12.87
C GLY A 103 1.42 -23.72 13.60
N ASN A 104 2.31 -22.78 13.96
CA ASN A 104 1.95 -21.71 14.90
C ASN A 104 2.12 -20.26 14.39
N LEU A 105 2.89 -20.00 13.33
CA LEU A 105 3.08 -18.61 12.85
C LEU A 105 1.93 -18.11 11.95
N LEU A 106 1.12 -19.00 11.36
CA LEU A 106 -0.10 -18.58 10.66
C LEU A 106 -1.20 -18.07 11.62
N LYS A 107 -1.14 -18.37 12.91
CA LYS A 107 -2.23 -18.02 13.85
C LYS A 107 -2.15 -16.58 14.38
N SER A 108 -0.95 -16.00 14.48
CA SER A 108 -0.78 -14.63 15.00
C SER A 108 -1.17 -13.57 13.97
N ASN A 109 -0.96 -13.82 12.68
CA ASN A 109 -1.37 -12.87 11.62
C ASN A 109 -2.87 -12.95 11.28
N THR A 110 -3.51 -14.12 11.44
CA THR A 110 -4.96 -14.23 11.26
C THR A 110 -5.73 -13.44 12.31
N GLN A 111 -5.23 -13.29 13.54
CA GLN A 111 -5.93 -12.49 14.56
C GLN A 111 -5.86 -10.96 14.32
N GLN A 112 -4.77 -10.44 13.75
CA GLN A 112 -4.68 -9.02 13.40
C GLN A 112 -5.42 -8.67 12.10
N ILE A 113 -5.42 -9.57 11.11
CA ILE A 113 -6.15 -9.34 9.85
C ILE A 113 -7.67 -9.47 10.08
N ASN A 114 -8.11 -10.36 10.98
CA ASN A 114 -9.54 -10.50 11.31
C ASN A 114 -10.11 -9.28 12.04
N SER A 115 -9.31 -8.61 12.88
CA SER A 115 -9.79 -7.40 13.57
C SER A 115 -9.99 -6.23 12.58
N SER A 116 -9.13 -6.05 11.58
CA SER A 116 -9.34 -5.04 10.54
C SER A 116 -10.47 -5.38 9.55
N ALA A 117 -10.65 -6.67 9.21
CA ALA A 117 -11.75 -7.12 8.35
C ALA A 117 -13.13 -7.01 9.02
N GLU A 118 -13.22 -7.20 10.34
CA GLU A 118 -14.45 -7.01 11.10
C GLU A 118 -14.90 -5.53 11.12
N PHE A 119 -13.98 -4.57 11.28
CA PHE A 119 -14.32 -3.14 11.21
C PHE A 119 -14.79 -2.70 9.80
N GLN A 120 -14.20 -3.22 8.74
CA GLN A 120 -14.64 -2.91 7.36
C GLN A 120 -15.99 -3.57 7.02
N ASN A 121 -16.25 -4.78 7.53
CA ASN A 121 -17.54 -5.45 7.33
C ASN A 121 -18.69 -4.78 8.09
N VAL A 122 -18.44 -4.20 9.27
CA VAL A 122 -19.45 -3.42 10.03
C VAL A 122 -19.78 -2.12 9.30
N ALA A 123 -18.79 -1.38 8.80
CA ALA A 123 -19.01 -0.13 8.05
C ALA A 123 -19.87 -0.37 6.79
N ASN A 124 -19.52 -1.39 6.01
CA ASN A 124 -20.25 -1.74 4.79
C ASN A 124 -21.70 -2.24 5.05
N ARG A 125 -21.97 -2.77 6.26
CA ARG A 125 -23.32 -3.22 6.65
C ARG A 125 -24.22 -2.05 7.00
N ILE A 126 -23.69 -1.04 7.71
CA ILE A 126 -24.42 0.19 8.08
C ILE A 126 -24.82 0.97 6.82
N ASP A 127 -23.92 1.08 5.84
CA ASP A 127 -24.21 1.80 4.59
C ASP A 127 -25.26 1.09 3.72
N ARG A 128 -25.25 -0.25 3.68
CA ARG A 128 -26.30 -1.02 2.98
C ARG A 128 -27.67 -0.91 3.64
N GLU A 129 -27.73 -0.90 4.96
CA GLU A 129 -28.98 -0.73 5.72
C GLU A 129 -29.56 0.68 5.49
N ASN A 130 -28.72 1.71 5.54
CA ASN A 130 -29.12 3.09 5.27
C ASN A 130 -29.62 3.30 3.84
N TYR A 131 -28.96 2.70 2.84
CA TYR A 131 -29.41 2.78 1.45
C TYR A 131 -30.75 2.07 1.21
N LYS A 132 -30.98 0.92 1.86
CA LYS A 132 -32.27 0.20 1.80
C LYS A 132 -33.39 0.98 2.51
N ALA A 133 -33.11 1.59 3.66
CA ALA A 133 -34.08 2.41 4.39
C ALA A 133 -34.49 3.68 3.62
N GLN A 134 -33.55 4.33 2.93
CA GLN A 134 -33.86 5.47 2.05
C GLN A 134 -34.69 5.06 0.84
N LYS A 135 -34.38 3.92 0.20
CA LYS A 135 -35.15 3.41 -0.95
C LYS A 135 -36.57 2.99 -0.57
N ALA A 136 -36.78 2.46 0.64
CA ALA A 136 -38.10 2.12 1.17
C ALA A 136 -38.96 3.36 1.49
N LYS A 137 -38.36 4.43 2.03
CA LYS A 137 -39.04 5.72 2.26
C LYS A 137 -39.44 6.41 0.95
N SER A 138 -38.61 6.31 -0.09
CA SER A 138 -38.91 6.89 -1.41
C SER A 138 -40.00 6.13 -2.16
N LYS A 139 -40.11 4.80 -2.02
CA LYS A 139 -41.22 4.02 -2.59
C LYS A 139 -42.57 4.32 -1.92
N LYS A 140 -42.59 4.55 -0.61
CA LYS A 140 -43.83 4.91 0.13
C LYS A 140 -44.40 6.29 -0.23
N ARG A 141 -43.57 7.20 -0.76
CA ARG A 141 -44.00 8.55 -1.19
C ARG A 141 -44.65 8.56 -2.58
N VAL A 142 -44.37 7.57 -3.42
CA VAL A 142 -44.94 7.46 -4.77
C VAL A 142 -46.32 6.78 -4.76
N GLU A 143 -46.61 5.90 -3.79
CA GLU A 143 -47.90 5.20 -3.71
C GLU A 143 -49.05 6.02 -3.08
N ASN A 144 -48.75 7.14 -2.41
CA ASN A 144 -49.77 7.96 -1.72
C ASN A 144 -50.36 9.13 -2.54
N HIS A 145 -49.94 9.36 -3.79
CA HIS A 145 -50.56 10.39 -4.65
C HIS A 145 -51.38 9.83 -5.82
N GLY A 146 -51.63 8.51 -5.86
CA GLY A 146 -52.28 7.86 -6.99
C GLY A 146 -53.77 7.55 -6.86
N LYS A 147 -54.44 7.69 -5.70
CA LYS A 147 -55.86 7.28 -5.56
C LYS A 147 -56.65 8.06 -4.50
N SER A 148 -57.35 9.10 -4.94
CA SER A 148 -58.74 9.36 -4.51
C SER A 148 -59.43 10.34 -5.48
N ASN A 149 -60.19 9.75 -6.40
CA ASN A 149 -61.19 10.45 -7.20
C ASN A 149 -62.42 10.80 -6.36
N ALA A 150 -62.95 12.00 -6.62
CA ALA A 150 -64.37 12.37 -6.74
C ALA A 150 -65.35 12.08 -5.57
N LYS A 151 -65.86 13.15 -4.94
CA LYS A 151 -67.30 13.57 -5.03
C LYS A 151 -67.60 14.89 -4.27
N THR A 152 -68.06 15.88 -5.05
CA THR A 152 -69.12 16.88 -4.77
C THR A 152 -69.20 17.62 -3.43
N ASN A 153 -69.08 18.95 -3.44
CA ASN A 153 -70.24 19.82 -3.15
C ASN A 153 -70.08 21.24 -3.73
N LYS A 154 -71.22 21.88 -3.98
CA LYS A 154 -71.48 23.06 -4.79
C LYS A 154 -71.09 24.40 -4.12
N ASN A 155 -71.06 25.43 -4.97
CA ASN A 155 -71.22 26.87 -4.71
C ASN A 155 -70.00 27.66 -4.19
N ASN A 156 -69.38 28.47 -5.04
CA ASN A 156 -69.75 29.90 -5.16
C ASN A 156 -68.89 30.64 -6.20
N ASP A 157 -69.52 31.66 -6.77
CA ASP A 157 -69.09 32.56 -7.82
C ASP A 157 -67.81 33.37 -7.53
N PHE A 158 -67.07 33.73 -8.59
CA PHE A 158 -66.89 35.12 -9.08
C PHE A 158 -65.57 35.34 -9.86
N ALA A 159 -65.76 35.75 -11.12
CA ALA A 159 -65.06 36.80 -11.86
C ALA A 159 -63.52 36.77 -12.11
N TYR A 160 -63.21 36.85 -13.41
CA TYR A 160 -61.97 37.30 -14.04
C TYR A 160 -61.43 38.63 -13.49
N ILE A 161 -60.10 38.80 -13.51
CA ILE A 161 -59.38 40.01 -13.97
C ILE A 161 -57.89 39.64 -14.20
N PHE A 162 -57.40 39.83 -15.42
CA PHE A 162 -55.98 39.92 -15.75
C PHE A 162 -55.44 41.31 -15.40
N PRO A 163 -54.13 41.44 -15.11
CA PRO A 163 -53.43 42.56 -15.75
C PRO A 163 -52.11 42.17 -16.41
N ARG A 164 -51.88 42.94 -17.48
CA ARG A 164 -50.78 42.94 -18.44
C ARG A 164 -49.40 43.16 -17.81
N GLU A 165 -48.42 42.58 -18.50
CA GLU A 165 -47.01 42.97 -18.50
C GLU A 165 -46.84 44.48 -18.75
N VAL A 166 -45.84 45.05 -18.09
CA VAL A 166 -45.05 46.19 -18.58
C VAL A 166 -43.59 45.89 -18.28
#